data_AF-A0A833LN79-F1
#
_entry.id   AF-A0A833LN79-F1
#
_cell.length_a   1.000
_cell.length_b   1.000
_cell.length_c   1.000
_cell.angle_alpha   90.00
_cell.angle_beta   90.00
_cell.angle_gamma   90.00
#
_symmetry.space_group_name_H-M   'P 1'
#
loop_
_entity.id
_entity.type
_entity.pdbx_description
1 polymer ?
#
loop_
_entity_poly.entity_id
_entity_poly.type
_entity_poly.pdbx_seq_one_letter_code
_entity_poly.pdbx_strand_id
1 'polypeptide(L)'
;MAVAGAKSPVAAPADLETIERECGKQLRLPPGGCGCLRERAARLKDGQQGFVAAIVTKNEAAQTRARGNLTVQELTEAGMFMSSAPAQCARGAR
;
A
#
# COMPACT_ATOMS: atom_id res chain seq x y z
N MET A 1 -15.39 10.41 -29.39
CA MET A 1 -15.87 9.60 -28.25
C MET A 1 -15.06 10.00 -27.04
N ALA A 2 -15.69 10.64 -26.05
CA ALA A 2 -15.03 11.17 -24.87
C ALA A 2 -14.81 10.04 -23.84
N VAL A 3 -13.57 9.83 -23.41
CA VAL A 3 -13.29 9.27 -22.08
C VAL A 3 -12.71 10.39 -21.23
N ALA A 4 -13.44 10.69 -20.17
CA ALA A 4 -13.24 11.80 -19.27
C ALA A 4 -11.89 11.74 -18.54
N GLY A 5 -11.28 12.91 -18.39
CA GLY A 5 -10.77 13.37 -17.10
C GLY A 5 -9.48 12.75 -16.59
N ALA A 6 -8.37 13.40 -16.92
CA ALA A 6 -7.30 13.57 -15.94
C ALA A 6 -7.85 14.32 -14.70
N LYS A 7 -7.66 13.76 -13.50
CA LYS A 7 -7.60 14.45 -12.19
C LYS A 7 -7.26 13.41 -11.11
N SER A 8 -6.00 13.33 -10.68
CA SER A 8 -5.50 13.94 -9.42
C SER A 8 -5.46 12.94 -8.26
N PRO A 9 -4.55 13.11 -7.28
CA PRO A 9 -4.08 12.07 -6.38
C PRO A 9 -5.08 11.79 -5.25
N VAL A 10 -6.10 11.00 -5.53
CA VAL A 10 -6.93 10.37 -4.48
C VAL A 10 -6.32 9.01 -4.19
N ALA A 11 -5.13 8.99 -3.59
CA ALA A 11 -4.36 7.77 -3.36
C ALA A 11 -3.88 7.63 -1.90
N ALA A 12 -4.73 8.04 -0.97
CA ALA A 12 -4.52 7.78 0.45
C ALA A 12 -5.67 6.97 1.07
N PRO A 13 -6.92 7.46 1.13
CA PRO A 13 -7.97 6.70 1.81
C PRO A 13 -8.36 5.41 1.09
N ALA A 14 -8.44 5.43 -0.24
CA ALA A 14 -8.77 4.25 -1.05
C ALA A 14 -7.66 3.18 -1.03
N ASP A 15 -6.41 3.60 -1.02
CA ASP A 15 -5.26 2.70 -0.92
C ASP A 15 -5.16 2.06 0.46
N LEU A 16 -5.40 2.83 1.53
CA LEU A 16 -5.45 2.32 2.90
C LEU A 16 -6.57 1.29 3.11
N GLU A 17 -7.76 1.56 2.58
CA GLU A 17 -8.85 0.58 2.57
C GLU A 17 -8.52 -0.67 1.76
N THR A 18 -7.82 -0.50 0.63
CA THR A 18 -7.40 -1.62 -0.21
C THR A 18 -6.37 -2.48 0.50
N ILE A 19 -5.41 -1.86 1.19
CA ILE A 19 -4.41 -2.53 2.01
C ILE A 19 -5.09 -3.38 3.07
N GLU A 20 -6.02 -2.82 3.85
CA GLU A 20 -6.74 -3.54 4.92
C GLU A 20 -7.56 -4.72 4.39
N ARG A 21 -8.22 -4.54 3.25
CA ARG A 21 -9.10 -5.56 2.64
C ARG A 21 -8.32 -6.73 2.04
N GLU A 22 -7.19 -6.43 1.40
CA GLU A 22 -6.45 -7.41 0.59
C GLU A 22 -5.26 -8.02 1.33
N CYS A 23 -4.74 -7.41 2.40
CA CYS A 23 -3.63 -7.99 3.18
C CYS A 23 -3.96 -9.37 3.76
N GLY A 24 -5.21 -9.63 4.14
CA GLY A 24 -5.60 -10.94 4.67
C GLY A 24 -5.47 -12.04 3.63
N LYS A 25 -5.79 -11.74 2.38
CA LYS A 25 -5.71 -12.69 1.25
C LYS A 25 -4.28 -12.85 0.75
N GLN A 26 -3.58 -11.73 0.60
CA GLN A 26 -2.31 -11.68 -0.12
C GLN A 26 -1.10 -11.86 0.80
N LEU A 27 -1.16 -11.30 2.00
CA LEU A 27 -0.09 -11.39 3.01
C LEU A 27 -0.39 -12.43 4.09
N ARG A 28 -1.58 -13.05 4.08
CA ARG A 28 -2.04 -14.02 5.09
C ARG A 28 -2.01 -13.47 6.52
N LEU A 29 -2.26 -12.17 6.68
CA LEU A 29 -2.40 -11.56 8.01
C LEU A 29 -3.80 -11.81 8.58
N PRO A 30 -3.92 -12.00 9.91
CA PRO A 30 -5.22 -11.93 10.57
C PRO A 30 -5.80 -10.51 10.46
N PRO A 31 -7.13 -10.34 10.62
CA PRO A 31 -7.79 -9.03 10.49
C PRO A 31 -7.18 -7.95 11.39
N GLY A 32 -6.78 -8.28 12.62
CA GLY A 32 -6.07 -7.34 13.50
C GLY A 32 -4.70 -6.91 12.96
N GLY A 33 -3.98 -7.81 12.28
CA GLY A 33 -2.73 -7.50 11.62
C GLY A 33 -2.91 -6.62 10.38
N CYS A 34 -4.04 -6.78 9.69
CA CYS A 34 -4.45 -5.94 8.57
C CYS A 34 -4.78 -4.51 8.99
N GLY A 35 -5.47 -4.32 10.12
CA GLY A 35 -5.68 -3.00 10.72
C GLY A 35 -4.36 -2.31 11.09
N CYS A 36 -3.45 -3.04 11.74
CA CYS A 36 -2.10 -2.53 12.04
C CYS A 36 -1.34 -2.11 10.77
N LEU A 37 -1.44 -2.89 9.69
CA LEU A 37 -0.77 -2.58 8.43
C LEU A 37 -1.32 -1.28 7.83
N ARG A 38 -2.65 -1.10 7.84
CA ARG A 38 -3.31 0.14 7.42
C ARG A 38 -2.84 1.33 8.26
N GLU A 39 -2.88 1.24 9.58
CA GLU A 39 -2.50 2.36 10.45
C GLU A 39 -1.04 2.77 10.24
N ARG A 40 -0.15 1.81 10.03
CA ARG A 40 1.25 2.10 9.72
C ARG A 40 1.41 2.67 8.31
N ALA A 41 0.68 2.15 7.33
CA ALA A 41 0.69 2.68 5.96
C ALA A 41 0.16 4.12 5.91
N ALA A 42 -0.78 4.48 6.77
CA ALA A 42 -1.32 5.84 6.87
C ALA A 42 -0.27 6.89 7.29
N ARG A 43 0.88 6.46 7.83
CA ARG A 43 2.02 7.33 8.17
C ARG A 43 2.97 7.56 7.00
N LEU A 44 2.81 6.81 5.91
CA LEU A 44 3.57 6.99 4.68
C LEU A 44 2.98 8.14 3.85
N LYS A 45 3.74 8.65 2.89
CA LYS A 45 3.24 9.62 1.91
C LYS A 45 2.26 8.99 0.92
N ASP A 46 1.37 9.76 0.30
CA ASP A 46 0.38 9.28 -0.68
C ASP A 46 0.98 8.35 -1.76
N GLY A 47 2.11 8.75 -2.36
CA GLY A 47 2.76 7.93 -3.39
C GLY A 47 3.29 6.59 -2.86
N GLN A 48 3.76 6.56 -1.60
CA GLN A 48 4.19 5.33 -0.94
C GLN A 48 3.00 4.46 -0.54
N GLN A 49 1.88 5.05 -0.11
CA GLN A 49 0.65 4.34 0.17
C GLN A 49 0.14 3.61 -1.07
N GLY A 50 0.09 4.31 -2.21
CA GLY A 50 -0.26 3.70 -3.50
C GLY A 50 0.70 2.58 -3.92
N PHE A 51 2.00 2.72 -3.65
CA PHE A 51 2.96 1.64 -3.90
C PHE A 51 2.72 0.42 -3.00
N VAL A 52 2.51 0.63 -1.70
CA VAL A 52 2.21 -0.43 -0.74
C VAL A 52 0.91 -1.14 -1.14
N ALA A 53 -0.15 -0.41 -1.46
CA ALA A 53 -1.40 -0.97 -1.94
C ALA A 53 -1.20 -1.78 -3.23
N ALA A 54 -0.37 -1.29 -4.16
CA ALA A 54 -0.03 -2.02 -5.39
C ALA A 54 0.76 -3.31 -5.13
N ILE A 55 1.63 -3.36 -4.11
CA ILE A 55 2.31 -4.59 -3.70
C ILE A 55 1.34 -5.56 -3.03
N VAL A 56 0.51 -5.07 -2.10
CA VAL A 56 -0.48 -5.88 -1.40
C VAL A 56 -1.45 -6.51 -2.40
N THR A 57 -1.95 -5.74 -3.37
CA THR A 57 -2.87 -6.23 -4.41
C THR A 57 -2.20 -7.00 -5.55
N LYS A 58 -0.86 -7.10 -5.56
CA LYS A 58 -0.06 -7.64 -6.68
C LYS A 58 -0.38 -6.98 -8.02
N ASN A 59 -0.76 -5.71 -8.01
CA ASN A 59 -1.05 -4.96 -9.22
C ASN A 59 0.25 -4.43 -9.84
N GLU A 60 0.85 -5.22 -10.74
CA GLU A 60 2.11 -4.89 -11.41
C GLU A 60 2.06 -3.57 -12.19
N ALA A 61 0.91 -3.25 -12.83
CA ALA A 61 0.73 -2.01 -13.56
C ALA A 61 0.76 -0.78 -12.62
N ALA A 62 0.16 -0.89 -11.44
CA ALA A 62 0.20 0.14 -10.42
C ALA A 62 1.60 0.26 -9.79
N GLN A 63 2.31 -0.86 -9.57
CA GLN A 63 3.69 -0.85 -9.08
C GLN A 63 4.63 -0.13 -10.05
N THR A 64 4.53 -0.40 -11.35
CA THR A 64 5.35 0.27 -12.38
C THR A 64 5.06 1.77 -12.43
N ARG A 65 3.78 2.18 -12.35
CA ARG A 65 3.42 3.60 -12.27
C ARG A 65 3.94 4.28 -11.01
N ALA A 66 3.78 3.63 -9.86
CA ALA A 66 4.27 4.14 -8.59
C ALA A 66 5.81 4.28 -8.60
N ARG A 67 6.53 3.33 -9.20
CA ARG A 67 7.99 3.43 -9.41
C ARG A 67 8.41 4.62 -10.27
N GLY A 68 7.59 5.01 -11.26
CA GLY A 68 7.86 6.19 -12.09
C GLY A 68 7.54 7.52 -11.39
N ASN A 69 6.70 7.51 -10.35
CA ASN A 69 6.25 8.71 -9.64
C ASN A 69 6.93 8.92 -8.28
N LEU A 70 7.56 7.89 -7.73
CA LEU A 70 8.27 7.93 -6.45
C LEU A 70 9.76 8.20 -6.65
N THR A 71 10.36 8.94 -5.72
CA THR A 71 11.82 9.01 -5.64
C THR A 71 12.40 7.65 -5.22
N VAL A 72 13.67 7.39 -5.55
CA VAL A 72 14.39 6.17 -5.11
C VAL A 72 14.34 6.02 -3.58
N GLN A 73 14.40 7.14 -2.87
CA GLN A 73 14.34 7.19 -1.41
C GLN A 73 12.95 6.76 -0.91
N GLU A 74 11.87 7.32 -1.47
CA GLU A 74 10.51 6.94 -1.12
C GLU A 74 10.19 5.48 -1.47
N LEU A 75 10.73 4.99 -2.59
CA LEU A 75 10.57 3.60 -3.01
C LEU A 75 11.30 2.65 -2.05
N THR A 76 12.49 3.04 -1.59
CA THR A 76 13.28 2.27 -0.63
C THR A 76 12.56 2.21 0.71
N GLU A 77 12.03 3.33 1.21
CA GLU A 77 11.22 3.38 2.42
C GLU A 77 9.96 2.51 2.31
N ALA A 78 9.23 2.61 1.20
CA ALA A 78 8.03 1.79 0.98
C ALA A 78 8.37 0.29 0.82
N GLY A 79 9.51 -0.04 0.23
CA GLY A 79 10.05 -1.41 0.17
C GLY A 79 10.45 -1.96 1.54
N MET A 80 11.11 -1.15 2.37
CA MET A 80 11.44 -1.51 3.76
C MET A 80 10.19 -1.69 4.60
N PHE A 81 9.18 -0.84 4.40
CA PHE A 81 7.88 -0.98 5.00
C PHE A 81 7.26 -2.34 4.66
N MET A 82 7.14 -2.68 3.38
CA MET A 82 6.55 -3.97 2.96
C MET A 82 7.34 -5.19 3.42
N SER A 83 8.65 -5.05 3.60
CA SER A 83 9.50 -6.14 4.09
C SER A 83 9.36 -6.39 5.60
N SER A 84 9.04 -5.35 6.38
CA SER A 84 9.10 -5.41 7.85
C SER A 84 7.74 -5.23 8.55
N ALA A 85 6.83 -4.42 8.01
CA ALA A 85 5.55 -4.09 8.61
C ALA A 85 4.59 -5.29 8.68
N PRO A 86 4.44 -6.15 7.66
CA PRO A 86 3.55 -7.30 7.73
C PRO A 86 3.96 -8.29 8.84
N ALA A 87 5.25 -8.57 8.97
CA ALA A 87 5.76 -9.45 10.02
C ALA A 87 5.58 -8.86 11.42
N GLN A 88 5.75 -7.55 11.59
CA GLN A 88 5.51 -6.86 12.85
C GLN A 88 4.02 -6.87 13.22
N CYS A 89 3.14 -6.58 12.26
CA CYS A 89 1.70 -6.58 12.48
C CYS A 89 1.14 -8.00 12.69
N ALA A 90 1.69 -9.02 12.04
CA ALA A 90 1.31 -10.41 12.29
C ALA A 90 1.68 -10.88 13.70
N ARG A 91 2.79 -10.37 14.27
CA ARG A 91 3.23 -10.69 15.63
C ARG A 91 2.43 -9.98 16.71
N GLY A 92 2.01 -8.73 16.45
CA GLY A 92 1.21 -7.92 17.39
C GLY A 92 -0.29 -8.20 17.38
N ALA A 93 -0.78 -9.05 16.46
CA ALA A 93 -2.18 -9.42 16.32
C ALA A 93 -2.54 -10.74 17.02
N ARG A 94 -1.69 -11.22 17.93
CA ARG A 94 -1.91 -12.40 18.78
C ARG A 94 -2.54 -12.02 20.11
#